data_AF-A0A412WUS1-F1
#
_entry.id   AF-A0A412WUS1-F1
#
_cell.length_a   1.000
_cell.length_b   1.000
_cell.length_c   1.000
_cell.angle_alpha   90.00
_cell.angle_beta   90.00
_cell.angle_gamma   90.00
#
_symmetry.space_group_name_H-M   'P 1'
#
loop_
_entity.id
_entity.type
_entity.pdbx_description
1 polymer ?
#
loop_
_entity_poly.entity_id
_entity_poly.type
_entity_poly.pdbx_seq_one_letter_code
_entity_poly.pdbx_strand_id
1 'polypeptide(L)'
;MLLIREGIDLQKLTAKCTISKQDILFKDSITSIKILNVRDIDAIYNIAAILSSSLFAYYAINTFVSIGIERERAKNYNKYNLPYIDLNIKNRIEVIEQAYQERYSAKKEVLQDDKKINALNNTILSELNKINKVIYDKLQLNDIETALIEYALDINKT
;
A
#
# COMPACT_ATOMS: atom_id res chain seq x y z
N MET A 1 -3.59 13.20 7.61
CA MET A 1 -2.13 12.92 7.51
C MET A 1 -1.94 11.48 7.07
N LEU A 2 -1.00 11.22 6.16
CA LEU A 2 -0.59 9.86 5.81
C LEU A 2 0.41 9.38 6.86
N LEU A 3 0.21 8.19 7.40
CA LEU A 3 1.15 7.54 8.31
C LEU A 3 1.75 6.35 7.58
N ILE A 4 3.07 6.25 7.61
CA ILE A 4 3.84 5.21 6.92
C ILE A 4 4.74 4.55 7.97
N ARG A 5 4.60 3.24 8.12
CA ARG A 5 5.46 2.46 9.00
C ARG A 5 6.84 2.30 8.37
N GLU A 6 7.90 2.30 9.17
CA GLU A 6 9.25 2.00 8.69
C GLU A 6 9.37 0.58 8.11
N GLY A 7 8.70 -0.37 8.76
CA GLY A 7 8.66 -1.77 8.36
C GLY A 7 7.71 -2.01 7.17
N ILE A 8 8.16 -2.83 6.23
CA ILE A 8 7.35 -3.29 5.10
C ILE A 8 6.57 -4.57 5.43
N ASP A 9 5.61 -4.93 4.59
CA ASP A 9 4.97 -6.24 4.66
C ASP A 9 5.89 -7.29 4.01
N LEU A 10 6.32 -8.31 4.75
CA LEU A 10 7.19 -9.35 4.19
C LEU A 10 6.50 -10.25 3.16
N GLN A 11 5.18 -10.44 3.23
CA GLN A 11 4.48 -11.32 2.29
C GLN A 11 4.22 -10.61 0.95
N LYS A 12 3.96 -9.31 1.01
CA LYS A 12 3.60 -8.51 -0.18
C LYS A 12 4.73 -7.60 -0.67
N LEU A 13 5.76 -7.40 0.15
CA LEU A 13 6.84 -6.42 -0.03
C LEU A 13 6.34 -4.98 -0.24
N THR A 14 5.12 -4.69 0.21
CA THR A 14 4.48 -3.36 0.15
C THR A 14 4.69 -2.58 1.43
N ALA A 15 4.67 -1.24 1.36
CA ALA A 15 4.72 -0.44 2.58
C ALA A 15 3.38 -0.50 3.34
N LYS A 16 3.43 -0.43 4.67
CA LYS A 16 2.23 -0.34 5.50
C LYS A 16 1.92 1.12 5.78
N CYS A 17 0.84 1.62 5.18
CA CYS A 17 0.39 2.99 5.38
C CYS A 17 -1.10 3.09 5.71
N THR A 18 -1.49 4.20 6.34
CA THR A 18 -2.90 4.51 6.67
C THR A 18 -3.10 6.01 6.77
N ILE A 19 -4.33 6.50 6.52
CA ILE A 19 -4.64 7.91 6.59
C ILE A 19 -5.31 8.23 7.93
N SER A 20 -4.64 9.03 8.77
CA SER A 20 -5.26 9.56 9.97
C SER A 20 -6.01 10.86 9.69
N LYS A 21 -7.27 10.90 10.11
CA LYS A 21 -8.14 12.09 10.09
C LYS A 21 -8.03 12.93 11.36
N GLN A 22 -7.29 12.44 12.37
CA GLN A 22 -7.12 13.08 13.67
C GLN A 22 -5.64 13.34 13.93
N ASP A 23 -5.36 14.33 14.76
CA ASP A 23 -4.01 14.55 15.28
C ASP A 23 -3.67 13.44 16.28
N ILE A 24 -2.53 12.79 16.05
CA ILE A 24 -2.09 11.64 16.83
C ILE A 24 -0.60 11.76 17.16
N LEU A 25 -0.21 11.22 18.31
CA LEU A 25 1.18 11.09 18.71
C LEU A 25 1.68 9.68 18.35
N PHE A 26 2.78 9.60 17.61
CA PHE A 26 3.36 8.34 17.16
C PHE A 26 4.86 8.28 17.47
N LYS A 27 5.38 7.06 17.56
CA LYS A 27 6.81 6.80 17.77
C LYS A 27 7.59 7.06 16.48
N ASP A 28 8.91 7.21 16.62
CA ASP A 28 9.87 7.42 15.53
C ASP A 28 9.80 6.35 14.41
N SER A 29 9.32 5.14 14.74
CA SER A 29 9.09 4.07 13.74
C SER A 29 7.95 4.32 12.74
N ILE A 30 7.29 5.48 12.82
CA ILE A 30 6.23 5.92 11.90
C ILE A 30 6.63 7.28 11.35
N THR A 31 6.65 7.40 10.03
CA THR A 31 6.83 8.68 9.33
C THR A 31 5.47 9.20 8.89
N SER A 32 5.22 10.50 9.03
CA SER A 32 3.96 11.13 8.60
C SER A 32 4.15 12.13 7.46
N ILE A 33 3.21 12.15 6.52
CA ILE A 33 3.08 13.21 5.51
C ILE A 33 1.80 13.99 5.81
N LYS A 34 1.93 15.29 6.08
CA LYS A 34 0.82 16.20 6.36
C LYS A 34 0.63 17.15 5.19
N ILE A 35 -0.62 17.29 4.74
CA ILE A 35 -1.00 18.31 3.76
C ILE A 35 -1.03 19.68 4.44
N LEU A 36 -0.54 20.69 3.71
CA LEU A 36 -0.66 22.09 4.11
C LEU A 36 -1.99 22.68 3.63
N ASN A 37 -2.44 22.29 2.43
CA ASN A 37 -3.69 22.75 1.84
C ASN A 37 -4.68 21.60 1.67
N VAL A 38 -5.97 21.88 1.88
CA VAL A 38 -7.06 20.89 1.73
C VAL A 38 -7.17 20.36 0.29
N ARG A 39 -6.77 21.17 -0.70
CA ARG A 39 -6.76 20.78 -2.12
C ARG A 39 -5.81 19.62 -2.42
N ASP A 40 -4.79 19.44 -1.59
CA ASP A 40 -3.75 18.42 -1.80
C ASP A 40 -4.11 17.08 -1.14
N ILE A 41 -5.34 16.93 -0.65
CA ILE A 41 -5.79 15.71 0.04
C ILE A 41 -5.67 14.49 -0.87
N ASP A 42 -5.99 14.64 -2.16
CA ASP A 42 -5.92 13.54 -3.13
C ASP A 42 -4.48 13.05 -3.34
N ALA A 43 -3.49 13.93 -3.17
CA ALA A 43 -2.08 13.54 -3.24
C ALA A 43 -1.70 12.55 -2.14
N ILE A 44 -2.24 12.69 -0.92
CA ILE A 44 -2.04 11.72 0.17
C ILE A 44 -2.59 10.34 -0.23
N TYR A 45 -3.78 10.30 -0.82
CA TYR A 45 -4.39 9.05 -1.26
C TYR A 45 -3.57 8.43 -2.40
N ASN A 46 -3.17 9.21 -3.39
CA ASN A 46 -2.33 8.74 -4.49
C ASN A 46 -1.01 8.12 -3.97
N ILE A 47 -0.32 8.79 -3.04
CA ILE A 47 0.91 8.26 -2.42
C ILE A 47 0.62 6.94 -1.68
N ALA A 48 -0.47 6.87 -0.91
CA ALA A 48 -0.83 5.68 -0.15
C ALA A 48 -1.04 4.45 -1.05
N ALA A 49 -1.70 4.63 -2.19
CA ALA A 49 -1.90 3.52 -3.14
C ALA A 49 -0.63 3.10 -3.84
N ILE A 50 0.19 4.06 -4.25
CA ILE A 50 1.49 3.78 -4.87
C ILE A 50 2.32 2.91 -3.93
N LEU A 51 2.43 3.29 -2.65
CA LEU A 51 3.14 2.53 -1.62
C LEU A 51 2.54 1.15 -1.33
N SER A 52 1.25 0.96 -1.61
CA SER A 52 0.51 -0.29 -1.42
C SER A 52 0.44 -1.15 -2.71
N SER A 53 1.03 -0.70 -3.81
CA SER A 53 0.94 -1.32 -5.13
C SER A 53 2.01 -2.38 -5.38
N SER A 54 1.77 -3.22 -6.38
CA SER A 54 2.77 -4.15 -6.94
C SER A 54 3.99 -3.44 -7.50
N LEU A 55 3.82 -2.24 -8.08
CA LEU A 55 4.91 -1.43 -8.62
C LEU A 55 5.92 -1.05 -7.52
N PHE A 56 5.43 -0.67 -6.33
CA PHE A 56 6.31 -0.37 -5.21
C PHE A 56 7.10 -1.61 -4.78
N ALA A 57 6.44 -2.77 -4.68
CA ALA A 57 7.12 -4.02 -4.34
C ALA A 57 8.19 -4.39 -5.38
N TYR A 58 7.89 -4.25 -6.67
CA TYR A 58 8.85 -4.44 -7.76
C TYR A 58 10.03 -3.47 -7.66
N TYR A 59 9.77 -2.19 -7.47
CA TYR A 59 10.82 -1.18 -7.30
C TYR A 59 11.69 -1.49 -6.08
N ALA A 60 11.07 -1.90 -4.97
CA ALA A 60 11.76 -2.22 -3.74
C ALA A 60 12.70 -3.41 -3.89
N ILE A 61 12.27 -4.48 -4.57
CA ILE A 61 13.12 -5.65 -4.86
C ILE A 61 14.36 -5.26 -5.67
N ASN A 62 14.20 -4.40 -6.67
CA ASN A 62 15.28 -4.09 -7.61
C ASN A 62 16.24 -3.00 -7.12
N THR A 63 15.79 -2.08 -6.27
CA THR A 63 16.56 -0.86 -5.96
C THR A 63 16.91 -0.68 -4.49
N PHE A 64 16.22 -1.35 -3.56
CA PHE A 64 16.46 -1.11 -2.15
C PHE A 64 17.77 -1.78 -1.73
N VAL A 65 18.67 -0.98 -1.18
CA VAL A 65 19.96 -1.43 -0.61
C VAL A 65 19.78 -2.55 0.43
N SER A 66 18.70 -2.49 1.20
CA SER A 66 18.28 -3.56 2.10
C SER A 66 16.75 -3.61 2.17
N ILE A 67 16.22 -4.81 1.96
CA ILE A 67 14.80 -5.15 2.14
C ILE A 67 14.76 -6.45 2.97
N GLY A 68 14.06 -6.44 4.11
CA GLY A 68 13.99 -7.63 4.98
C GLY A 68 15.22 -7.93 5.85
N ILE A 69 16.39 -7.34 5.61
CA ILE A 69 17.63 -7.65 6.36
C ILE A 69 17.74 -6.89 7.70
N GLU A 70 17.60 -5.56 7.72
CA GLU A 70 17.68 -4.74 8.95
C GLU A 70 16.30 -4.58 9.62
N ARG A 71 15.79 -5.64 10.27
CA ARG A 71 14.47 -5.63 10.94
C ARG A 71 13.32 -5.18 10.03
N GLU A 72 13.38 -5.59 8.76
CA GLU A 72 12.37 -5.28 7.75
C GLU A 72 12.17 -3.78 7.46
N ARG A 73 13.13 -2.93 7.87
CA ARG A 73 13.04 -1.48 7.68
C ARG A 73 13.41 -1.11 6.25
N ALA A 74 12.50 -0.45 5.55
CA ALA A 74 12.86 0.31 4.35
C ALA A 74 13.34 1.70 4.78
N LYS A 75 14.53 2.12 4.34
CA LYS A 75 15.02 3.48 4.60
C LYS A 75 14.16 4.51 3.85
N ASN A 76 13.90 5.65 4.47
CA ASN A 76 12.97 6.65 3.94
C ASN A 76 13.38 7.22 2.57
N TYR A 77 14.69 7.39 2.32
CA TYR A 77 15.17 7.86 1.02
C TYR A 77 14.76 6.92 -0.13
N ASN A 78 14.79 5.60 0.10
CA ASN A 78 14.37 4.63 -0.92
C ASN A 78 12.87 4.69 -1.21
N LYS A 79 12.04 4.87 -0.17
CA LYS A 79 10.58 4.96 -0.29
C LYS A 79 10.11 6.19 -1.06
N TYR A 80 10.78 7.32 -0.86
CA TYR A 80 10.40 8.61 -1.43
C TYR A 80 11.07 8.93 -2.77
N ASN A 81 11.95 8.04 -3.26
CA ASN A 81 12.53 8.16 -4.60
C ASN A 81 11.56 7.73 -5.71
N LEU A 82 10.45 7.07 -5.38
CA LEU A 82 9.47 6.67 -6.37
C LEU A 82 8.72 7.90 -6.92
N PRO A 83 8.58 8.05 -8.25
CA PRO A 83 7.85 9.18 -8.82
C PRO A 83 6.39 9.23 -8.37
N TYR A 84 5.90 10.46 -8.18
CA TYR A 84 4.49 10.70 -7.90
C TYR A 84 3.66 10.46 -9.16
N ILE A 85 2.55 9.72 -9.01
CA ILE A 85 1.59 9.44 -10.07
C ILE A 85 0.21 9.93 -9.63
N ASP A 86 -0.43 10.75 -10.46
CA ASP A 86 -1.79 11.19 -10.20
C ASP A 86 -2.81 10.16 -10.72
N LEU A 87 -3.51 9.52 -9.77
CA LEU A 87 -4.33 8.33 -10.01
C LEU A 87 -5.83 8.58 -9.80
N ASN A 88 -6.23 9.66 -9.11
CA ASN A 88 -7.62 9.97 -8.72
C ASN A 88 -8.39 8.75 -8.18
N ILE A 89 -7.86 8.14 -7.13
CA ILE A 89 -8.28 6.83 -6.58
C ILE A 89 -8.79 6.89 -5.14
N LYS A 90 -9.03 8.10 -4.61
CA LYS A 90 -9.45 8.33 -3.22
C LYS A 90 -10.57 7.37 -2.77
N ASN A 91 -11.63 7.27 -3.55
CA ASN A 91 -12.79 6.42 -3.24
C ASN A 91 -12.40 4.94 -3.06
N ARG A 92 -11.44 4.43 -3.85
CA ARG A 92 -11.00 3.03 -3.77
C ARG A 92 -10.23 2.77 -2.48
N ILE A 93 -9.37 3.70 -2.07
CA ILE A 93 -8.63 3.58 -0.82
C ILE A 93 -9.58 3.65 0.37
N GLU A 94 -10.59 4.53 0.33
CA GLU A 94 -11.60 4.60 1.40
C GLU A 94 -12.37 3.27 1.54
N VAL A 95 -12.72 2.62 0.43
CA VAL A 95 -13.34 1.28 0.45
C VAL A 95 -12.40 0.24 1.08
N ILE A 96 -11.11 0.29 0.74
CA ILE A 96 -10.11 -0.61 1.34
C ILE A 96 -9.98 -0.36 2.85
N GLU A 97 -9.92 0.91 3.28
CA GLU A 97 -9.84 1.27 4.71
C GLU A 97 -11.06 0.79 5.49
N GLN A 98 -12.27 0.97 4.94
CA GLN A 98 -13.51 0.47 5.53
C GLN A 98 -13.49 -1.06 5.65
N ALA A 99 -13.12 -1.77 4.58
CA ALA A 99 -13.02 -3.23 4.61
C ALA A 99 -12.01 -3.74 5.64
N TYR A 100 -10.87 -3.04 5.83
CA TYR A 100 -9.91 -3.36 6.88
C TYR A 100 -10.48 -3.15 8.29
N GLN A 101 -11.24 -2.09 8.52
CA GLN A 101 -11.88 -1.81 9.81
C GLN A 101 -12.94 -2.86 10.14
N GLU A 102 -13.81 -3.18 9.19
CA GLU A 102 -14.85 -4.22 9.36
C GLU A 102 -14.23 -5.59 9.63
N ARG A 103 -13.16 -5.94 8.91
CA ARG A 103 -12.44 -7.19 9.12
C ARG A 103 -11.81 -7.25 10.51
N TYR A 104 -11.26 -6.13 11.00
CA TYR A 104 -10.69 -6.06 12.34
C TYR A 104 -11.76 -6.23 13.42
N SER A 105 -12.93 -5.61 13.26
CA SER A 105 -14.07 -5.77 14.17
C SER A 105 -14.60 -7.20 14.16
N ALA A 106 -14.81 -7.80 12.99
CA ALA A 106 -15.29 -9.19 12.85
C ALA A 106 -14.34 -10.21 13.50
N LYS A 107 -13.02 -9.97 13.45
CA LYS A 107 -12.02 -10.84 14.09
C LYS A 107 -12.00 -10.73 15.62
N LYS A 108 -12.54 -9.65 16.19
CA LYS A 108 -12.63 -9.47 17.65
C LYS A 108 -13.87 -10.14 18.27
N GLU A 109 -14.84 -10.52 17.46
CA GLU A 109 -16.04 -11.20 17.94
C GLU A 109 -15.68 -12.60 18.47
N VAL A 110 -16.40 -13.05 19.49
CA VAL A 110 -16.18 -14.36 20.14
C VAL A 110 -16.43 -15.51 19.16
N LEU A 111 -17.39 -15.31 18.25
CA LEU A 111 -17.68 -16.22 17.13
C LEU A 111 -17.24 -15.52 15.85
N GLN A 112 -16.27 -16.09 15.15
CA GLN A 112 -15.76 -15.52 13.91
C GLN A 112 -16.56 -16.03 12.72
N ASP A 113 -17.11 -15.11 11.92
CA ASP A 113 -17.72 -15.45 10.64
C ASP A 113 -16.65 -15.48 9.53
N ASP A 114 -16.10 -16.68 9.32
CA ASP A 114 -15.08 -16.92 8.29
C ASP A 114 -15.56 -16.56 6.88
N LYS A 115 -16.86 -16.71 6.58
CA LYS A 115 -17.40 -16.36 5.26
C LYS A 115 -17.34 -14.85 5.04
N LYS A 116 -17.76 -14.07 6.05
CA LYS A 116 -17.68 -12.61 6.02
C LYS A 116 -16.23 -12.13 5.93
N ILE A 117 -15.33 -12.73 6.70
CA ILE A 117 -13.90 -12.39 6.66
C ILE A 117 -13.29 -12.67 5.28
N ASN A 118 -13.64 -13.80 4.66
CA ASN A 118 -13.16 -14.14 3.32
C ASN A 118 -13.74 -13.21 2.24
N ALA A 119 -15.01 -12.84 2.34
CA ALA A 119 -15.62 -11.85 1.44
C ALA A 119 -14.91 -10.48 1.50
N LEU A 120 -14.58 -10.02 2.72
CA LEU A 120 -13.82 -8.78 2.92
C LEU A 120 -12.40 -8.88 2.34
N ASN A 121 -11.71 -10.01 2.54
CA ASN A 121 -10.38 -10.23 1.95
C ASN A 121 -10.42 -10.19 0.41
N ASN A 122 -11.43 -10.81 -0.20
CA ASN A 122 -11.62 -10.78 -1.65
C ASN A 122 -11.90 -9.36 -2.16
N THR A 123 -12.67 -8.57 -1.42
CA THR A 123 -12.94 -7.17 -1.74
C THR A 123 -11.66 -6.34 -1.72
N ILE A 124 -10.84 -6.49 -0.66
CA ILE A 124 -9.54 -5.81 -0.55
C ILE A 124 -8.61 -6.18 -1.71
N LEU A 125 -8.51 -7.48 -2.04
CA LEU A 125 -7.68 -7.95 -3.15
C LEU A 125 -8.18 -7.39 -4.50
N SER A 126 -9.49 -7.38 -4.72
CA SER A 126 -10.09 -6.83 -5.95
C SER A 126 -9.77 -5.34 -6.11
N GLU A 127 -9.91 -4.53 -5.06
CA GLU A 127 -9.62 -3.11 -5.14
C GLU A 127 -8.12 -2.81 -5.31
N LEU A 128 -7.24 -3.59 -4.66
CA LEU A 128 -5.79 -3.49 -4.89
C LEU A 128 -5.41 -3.82 -6.34
N ASN A 129 -6.02 -4.86 -6.93
CA ASN A 129 -5.78 -5.20 -8.33
C ASN A 129 -6.25 -4.09 -9.28
N LYS A 130 -7.39 -3.44 -8.98
CA LYS A 130 -7.86 -2.28 -9.74
C LYS A 130 -6.91 -1.09 -9.62
N ILE A 131 -6.35 -0.84 -8.43
CA ILE A 131 -5.33 0.20 -8.23
C ILE A 131 -4.08 -0.10 -9.08
N ASN A 132 -3.58 -1.33 -9.06
CA ASN A 132 -2.43 -1.73 -9.87
C ASN A 132 -2.71 -1.51 -11.36
N LYS A 133 -3.90 -1.90 -11.84
CA LYS A 133 -4.29 -1.66 -13.23
C LYS A 133 -4.28 -0.18 -13.60
N VAL A 134 -4.83 0.70 -12.75
CA VAL A 134 -4.82 2.15 -13.00
C VAL A 134 -3.37 2.69 -13.05
N ILE A 135 -2.48 2.17 -12.20
CA ILE A 135 -1.07 2.54 -12.21
C ILE A 135 -0.40 2.10 -13.52
N TYR A 136 -0.63 0.86 -13.95
CA TYR A 136 -0.07 0.31 -15.18
C TYR A 136 -0.57 1.07 -16.42
N ASP A 137 -1.88 1.36 -16.47
CA ASP A 137 -2.50 2.15 -17.53
C ASP A 137 -1.91 3.57 -17.59
N LYS A 138 -1.64 4.19 -16.43
CA LYS A 138 -1.02 5.52 -16.35
C LYS A 138 0.45 5.54 -16.79
N LEU A 139 1.18 4.47 -16.50
CA LEU A 139 2.57 4.29 -16.91
C LEU A 139 2.70 3.77 -18.35
N GLN A 140 1.58 3.43 -18.99
CA GLN A 140 1.53 2.86 -20.34
C GLN A 140 2.41 1.61 -20.47
N LEU A 141 2.38 0.77 -19.44
CA LEU A 141 3.19 -0.45 -19.43
C LEU A 141 2.73 -1.39 -20.54
N ASN A 142 3.69 -1.97 -21.24
CA ASN A 142 3.42 -3.03 -22.20
C ASN A 142 3.25 -4.40 -21.52
N ASP A 143 2.81 -5.40 -22.28
CA ASP A 143 2.57 -6.75 -21.76
C ASP A 143 3.87 -7.38 -21.21
N ILE A 144 5.02 -7.06 -21.80
CA ILE A 144 6.33 -7.59 -21.40
C ILE A 144 6.75 -7.00 -20.04
N GLU A 145 6.62 -5.69 -19.86
CA GLU A 145 6.90 -4.99 -18.61
C GLU A 145 5.99 -5.46 -17.49
N THR A 146 4.71 -5.66 -17.79
CA THR A 146 3.75 -6.21 -16.84
C THR A 146 4.14 -7.64 -16.43
N ALA A 147 4.49 -8.50 -17.40
CA ALA A 147 4.96 -9.85 -17.13
C ALA A 147 6.25 -9.88 -16.31
N LEU A 148 7.18 -8.94 -16.53
CA LEU A 148 8.40 -8.81 -15.74
C LEU A 148 8.10 -8.43 -14.28
N ILE A 149 7.14 -7.53 -14.06
CA ILE A 149 6.69 -7.16 -12.71
C ILE A 149 6.08 -8.38 -12.01
N GLU A 150 5.18 -9.10 -12.68
CA GLU A 150 4.52 -10.29 -12.11
C GLU A 150 5.54 -11.40 -11.81
N TYR A 151 6.43 -11.69 -12.74
CA TYR A 151 7.50 -12.68 -12.57
C TYR A 151 8.40 -12.36 -11.36
N ALA A 152 8.85 -11.11 -11.26
CA ALA A 152 9.68 -10.67 -10.14
C ALA A 152 8.94 -10.77 -8.80
N LEU A 153 7.62 -10.57 -8.79
CA LEU A 153 6.82 -10.67 -7.59
C LEU A 153 6.51 -12.12 -7.21
N ASP A 154 6.34 -13.03 -8.17
CA ASP A 154 5.97 -14.41 -7.88
C ASP A 154 7.18 -15.25 -7.43
N ILE A 155 8.35 -15.06 -8.04
CA ILE A 155 9.57 -15.79 -7.64
C ILE A 155 10.10 -15.35 -6.30
N ASN A 156 10.01 -14.06 -5.97
CA ASN A 156 10.55 -13.55 -4.70
C ASN A 156 9.60 -13.74 -3.51
N LYS A 157 8.42 -14.34 -3.73
CA LYS A 157 7.42 -14.62 -2.67
C LYS A 157 7.41 -16.09 -2.20
N THR A 158 8.18 -16.98 -2.81
CA THR A 158 8.39 -18.37 -2.35
C THR A 158 9.37 -18.43 -1.18
#